data_AF-A0A936I9U0-F1
#
_entry.id   AF-A0A936I9U0-F1
#
_cell.length_a   1.000
_cell.length_b   1.000
_cell.length_c   1.000
_cell.angle_alpha   90.00
_cell.angle_beta   90.00
_cell.angle_gamma   90.00
#
_symmetry.space_group_name_H-M   'P 1'
#
loop_
_entity.id
_entity.type
_entity.pdbx_description
1 polymer ?
#
loop_
_entity_poly.entity_id
_entity_poly.type
_entity_poly.pdbx_seq_one_letter_code
_entity_poly.pdbx_strand_id
1 'polypeptide(L)'
;MCKSCESFQLHLTQGEVGRKLAAKLLFEEEIIRKHAKYFYWKYQRFVSVNFEDWEDFYIEIVLRVFHEKESGRGPRENCEGYYYKLTRNICEEMVRAATKAKNVQKHFSELEEITGDPMIIEKVKQYIFKLECKCSTLLYHYHIEEKLERDKQKLTELLKDKCGKDYTKGSIPVHLSGCLDKLNAMISKDPDKLF
;
A
#
# COMPACT_ATOMS: atom_id res chain seq x y z
N MET A 1 11.10 -0.60 -33.81
CA MET A 1 11.03 0.05 -32.48
C MET A 1 11.97 1.26 -32.53
N CYS A 2 11.70 2.36 -31.81
CA CYS A 2 12.65 3.46 -31.77
C CYS A 2 13.78 3.13 -30.76
N LYS A 3 14.99 3.68 -30.98
CA LYS A 3 16.19 3.39 -30.17
C LYS A 3 16.02 3.71 -28.67
N SER A 4 15.12 4.63 -28.32
CA SER A 4 14.79 4.93 -26.91
C SER A 4 13.92 3.84 -26.26
N CYS A 5 13.04 3.17 -27.00
CA CYS A 5 12.29 2.03 -26.46
C CYS A 5 13.17 0.80 -26.18
N GLU A 6 14.18 0.54 -27.05
CA GLU A 6 15.09 -0.61 -26.90
C GLU A 6 16.04 -0.43 -25.71
N SER A 7 16.57 0.78 -25.51
CA SER A 7 17.38 1.12 -24.33
C SER A 7 16.57 1.02 -23.03
N PHE A 8 15.28 1.38 -23.05
CA PHE A 8 14.41 1.31 -21.88
C PHE A 8 14.14 -0.12 -21.44
N GLN A 9 13.79 -1.00 -22.39
CA GLN A 9 13.53 -2.40 -22.11
C GLN A 9 14.78 -3.12 -21.56
N LEU A 10 15.97 -2.73 -22.01
CA LEU A 10 17.23 -3.25 -21.47
C LEU A 10 17.36 -2.93 -19.98
N HIS A 11 17.10 -1.69 -19.56
CA HIS A 11 17.22 -1.26 -18.16
C HIS A 11 16.09 -1.74 -17.24
N LEU A 12 14.90 -2.06 -17.79
CA LEU A 12 13.81 -2.67 -17.01
C LEU A 12 14.16 -4.04 -16.43
N THR A 13 15.11 -4.76 -17.05
CA THR A 13 15.58 -6.08 -16.61
C THR A 13 16.54 -6.04 -15.42
N GLN A 14 17.06 -4.85 -15.08
CA GLN A 14 18.07 -4.63 -14.03
C GLN A 14 17.46 -4.36 -12.64
N GLY A 15 16.19 -4.72 -12.42
CA GLY A 15 15.49 -4.48 -11.15
C GLY A 15 15.15 -3.01 -10.90
N GLU A 16 14.80 -2.65 -9.66
CA GLU A 16 14.27 -1.32 -9.30
C GLU A 16 15.24 -0.16 -9.61
N VAL A 17 16.53 -0.35 -9.33
CA VAL A 17 17.59 0.62 -9.63
C VAL A 17 17.73 0.86 -11.13
N GLY A 18 17.65 -0.20 -11.93
CA GLY A 18 17.67 -0.12 -13.39
C GLY A 18 16.47 0.63 -13.97
N ARG A 19 15.27 0.40 -13.43
CA ARG A 19 14.05 1.13 -13.84
C ARG A 19 14.17 2.63 -13.58
N LYS A 20 14.69 3.03 -12.41
CA LYS A 20 14.91 4.45 -12.09
C LYS A 20 15.94 5.09 -13.04
N LEU A 21 17.03 4.38 -13.35
CA LEU A 21 18.04 4.84 -14.32
C LEU A 21 17.46 4.97 -15.74
N ALA A 22 16.65 4.01 -16.18
CA ALA A 22 15.97 4.05 -17.48
C ALA A 22 15.06 5.28 -17.60
N ALA A 23 14.22 5.50 -16.58
CA ALA A 23 13.30 6.63 -16.54
C ALA A 23 14.02 7.98 -16.54
N LYS A 24 15.16 8.07 -15.85
CA LYS A 24 16.03 9.27 -15.88
C LYS A 24 16.64 9.53 -17.26
N LEU A 25 16.96 8.48 -18.03
CA LEU A 25 17.69 8.59 -19.30
C LEU A 25 16.80 8.70 -20.54
N LEU A 26 15.53 8.29 -20.49
CA LEU A 26 14.76 7.97 -21.70
C LEU A 26 13.48 8.77 -21.90
N PHE A 27 13.08 9.60 -20.95
CA PHE A 27 11.81 10.31 -21.01
C PHE A 27 11.98 11.83 -20.93
N GLU A 28 12.42 12.43 -22.03
CA GLU A 28 12.61 13.88 -22.19
C GLU A 28 11.31 14.64 -22.54
N GLU A 29 10.14 14.17 -22.08
CA GLU A 29 8.89 14.90 -22.32
C GLU A 29 8.74 16.03 -21.29
N GLU A 30 9.09 17.26 -21.70
CA GLU A 30 9.01 18.49 -20.89
C GLU A 30 7.61 18.72 -20.29
N ILE A 31 6.55 18.34 -21.02
CA ILE A 31 5.16 18.44 -20.57
C ILE A 31 4.91 17.56 -19.34
N ILE A 32 5.42 16.33 -19.31
CA ILE A 32 5.28 15.44 -18.15
C ILE A 32 6.04 16.00 -16.97
N ARG A 33 7.25 16.52 -17.19
CA ARG A 33 8.05 17.16 -16.16
C ARG A 33 7.32 18.35 -15.53
N LYS A 34 6.71 19.20 -16.37
CA LYS A 34 5.90 20.35 -15.93
C LYS A 34 4.72 19.91 -15.05
N HIS A 35 3.97 18.90 -15.48
CA HIS A 35 2.84 18.39 -14.71
C HIS A 35 3.26 17.69 -13.43
N ALA A 36 4.28 16.83 -13.47
CA ALA A 36 4.83 16.16 -12.29
C ALA A 36 5.29 17.19 -11.26
N LYS A 37 6.01 18.24 -11.67
CA LYS A 37 6.43 19.32 -10.78
C LYS A 37 5.23 20.06 -10.16
N TYR A 38 4.23 20.45 -10.97
CA TYR A 38 3.02 21.11 -10.46
C TYR A 38 2.28 20.24 -9.43
N PHE A 39 2.08 18.96 -9.74
CA PHE A 39 1.34 18.04 -8.88
C PHE A 39 2.12 17.62 -7.63
N TYR A 40 3.46 17.49 -7.73
CA TYR A 40 4.32 17.27 -6.57
C TYR A 40 4.11 18.34 -5.51
N TRP A 41 4.19 19.62 -5.90
CA TRP A 41 3.99 20.72 -4.96
C TRP A 41 2.55 20.82 -4.47
N LYS A 42 1.57 20.64 -5.36
CA LYS A 42 0.14 20.70 -4.99
C LYS A 42 -0.26 19.61 -3.99
N TYR A 43 0.33 18.42 -4.09
CA TYR A 43 0.02 17.26 -3.25
C TYR A 43 1.17 16.90 -2.30
N GLN A 44 2.11 17.83 -2.05
CA GLN A 44 3.35 17.59 -1.32
C GLN A 44 3.15 16.83 -0.01
N ARG A 45 2.15 17.24 0.79
CA ARG A 45 1.81 16.59 2.07
C ARG A 45 1.51 15.08 1.98
N PHE A 46 1.13 14.58 0.81
CA PHE A 46 0.83 13.18 0.57
C PHE A 46 1.92 12.48 -0.23
N VAL A 47 2.53 13.20 -1.17
CA VAL A 47 3.58 12.67 -2.04
C VAL A 47 4.86 12.43 -1.24
N SER A 48 5.23 13.34 -0.34
CA SER A 48 6.41 13.21 0.52
C SER A 48 6.33 12.06 1.54
N VAL A 49 5.21 11.35 1.62
CA VAL A 49 5.09 10.09 2.40
C VAL A 49 5.76 8.92 1.68
N ASN A 50 5.73 8.93 0.34
CA ASN A 50 6.18 7.80 -0.48
C ASN A 50 7.42 8.11 -1.35
N PHE A 51 7.80 9.39 -1.49
CA PHE A 51 8.93 9.82 -2.31
C PHE A 51 9.80 10.79 -1.52
N GLU A 52 11.11 10.58 -1.56
CA GLU A 52 12.09 11.41 -0.84
C GLU A 52 12.15 12.82 -1.44
N ASP A 53 12.07 12.92 -2.76
CA ASP A 53 12.12 14.17 -3.49
C ASP A 53 11.21 14.20 -4.73
N TRP A 54 11.23 15.35 -5.42
CA TRP A 54 10.44 15.55 -6.63
C TRP A 54 10.92 14.71 -7.81
N GLU A 55 12.21 14.34 -7.84
CA GLU A 55 12.79 13.55 -8.93
C GLU A 55 12.29 12.10 -8.84
N ASP A 56 12.25 11.55 -7.64
CA ASP A 56 11.69 10.23 -7.37
C ASP A 56 10.20 10.17 -7.74
N PHE A 57 9.43 11.21 -7.40
CA PHE A 57 8.03 11.31 -7.83
C PHE A 57 7.91 11.40 -9.36
N TYR A 58 8.74 12.23 -10.00
CA TYR A 58 8.74 12.38 -11.45
C TYR A 58 9.05 11.06 -12.17
N ILE A 59 10.00 10.28 -11.66
CA ILE A 59 10.33 8.95 -12.18
C ILE A 59 9.11 8.01 -12.12
N GLU A 60 8.38 7.99 -11.01
CA GLU A 60 7.15 7.19 -10.90
C GLU A 60 6.10 7.59 -11.94
N ILE A 61 5.90 8.90 -12.17
CA ILE A 61 4.97 9.38 -13.21
C ILE A 61 5.41 8.88 -14.58
N VAL A 62 6.70 9.00 -14.89
CA VAL A 62 7.28 8.52 -16.17
C VAL A 62 7.07 7.02 -16.35
N LEU A 63 7.36 6.21 -15.32
CA LEU A 63 7.17 4.76 -15.37
C LEU A 63 5.71 4.38 -15.64
N ARG A 64 4.75 5.06 -15.02
CA ARG A 64 3.32 4.80 -15.25
C ARG A 64 2.84 5.24 -16.62
N VAL A 65 3.30 6.41 -17.10
CA VAL A 65 3.00 6.87 -18.47
C VAL A 65 3.52 5.85 -19.48
N PHE A 66 4.75 5.35 -19.29
CA PHE A 66 5.32 4.35 -20.16
C PHE A 66 4.52 3.05 -20.15
N HIS A 67 4.12 2.56 -18.98
CA HIS A 67 3.29 1.36 -18.85
C HIS A 67 1.94 1.49 -19.57
N GLU A 68 1.29 2.65 -19.48
CA GLU A 68 0.04 2.92 -20.20
C GLU A 68 0.26 2.99 -21.73
N LYS A 69 1.40 3.55 -22.18
CA LYS A 69 1.78 3.53 -23.61
C LYS A 69 2.04 2.11 -24.11
N GLU A 70 2.79 1.29 -23.36
CA GLU A 70 3.07 -0.11 -23.73
C GLU A 70 1.80 -0.97 -23.79
N SER A 71 0.85 -0.72 -22.88
CA SER A 71 -0.44 -1.43 -22.86
C SER A 71 -1.43 -0.96 -23.94
N GLY A 72 -1.03 0.00 -24.78
CA GLY A 72 -1.86 0.56 -25.86
C GLY A 72 -3.04 1.41 -25.36
N ARG A 73 -3.04 1.77 -24.07
CA ARG A 73 -4.06 2.61 -23.41
C ARG A 73 -3.69 4.09 -23.40
N GLY A 74 -2.43 4.40 -23.66
CA GLY A 74 -1.93 5.75 -23.86
C GLY A 74 -2.27 6.33 -25.24
N PRO A 75 -2.27 7.66 -25.39
CA PRO A 75 -2.44 8.31 -26.67
C PRO A 75 -1.27 7.97 -27.60
N ARG A 76 -1.56 7.76 -28.89
CA ARG A 76 -0.55 7.47 -29.92
C ARG A 76 0.40 8.65 -30.18
N GLU A 77 -0.06 9.86 -29.86
CA GLU A 77 0.69 11.11 -29.96
C GLU A 77 0.76 11.79 -28.59
N ASN A 78 1.70 12.73 -28.43
CA ASN A 78 1.85 13.49 -27.19
C ASN A 78 0.59 14.32 -26.91
N CYS A 79 -0.13 13.98 -25.85
CA CYS A 79 -1.37 14.65 -25.45
C CYS A 79 -1.23 15.25 -24.05
N GLU A 80 -1.09 16.58 -23.97
CA GLU A 80 -0.94 17.31 -22.70
C GLU A 80 -2.06 16.99 -21.70
N GLY A 81 -3.32 17.00 -22.17
CA GLY A 81 -4.47 16.70 -21.32
C GLY A 81 -4.46 15.27 -20.75
N TYR A 82 -3.91 14.30 -21.50
CA TYR A 82 -3.76 12.93 -21.02
C TYR A 82 -2.73 12.85 -19.90
N TYR A 83 -1.54 13.42 -20.09
CA TYR A 83 -0.49 13.41 -19.07
C TYR A 83 -0.89 14.17 -17.81
N TYR A 84 -1.59 15.29 -17.96
CA TYR A 84 -2.19 16.01 -16.84
C TYR A 84 -3.15 15.12 -16.05
N LYS A 85 -4.09 14.45 -16.73
CA LYS A 85 -5.10 13.58 -16.10
C LYS A 85 -4.46 12.38 -15.42
N LEU A 86 -3.49 11.74 -16.07
CA LEU A 86 -2.79 10.59 -15.50
C LEU A 86 -1.99 10.99 -14.25
N THR A 87 -1.22 12.08 -14.33
CA THR A 87 -0.47 12.60 -13.18
C THR A 87 -1.40 12.95 -12.01
N ARG A 88 -2.55 13.58 -12.30
CA ARG A 88 -3.57 13.87 -11.29
C ARG A 88 -4.12 12.61 -10.63
N ASN A 89 -4.49 11.60 -11.41
CA ASN A 89 -5.06 10.35 -10.90
C ASN A 89 -4.07 9.63 -9.97
N ILE A 90 -2.79 9.64 -10.32
CA ILE A 90 -1.71 9.07 -9.50
C ILE A 90 -1.63 9.80 -8.14
N CYS A 91 -1.68 11.13 -8.13
CA CYS A 91 -1.75 11.89 -6.88
C CYS A 91 -3.02 11.61 -6.07
N GLU A 92 -4.18 11.48 -6.72
CA GLU A 92 -5.45 11.16 -6.05
C GLU A 92 -5.45 9.74 -5.44
N GLU A 93 -4.77 8.78 -6.04
CA GLU A 93 -4.51 7.47 -5.44
C GLU A 93 -3.66 7.59 -4.17
N MET A 94 -2.60 8.40 -4.20
CA MET A 94 -1.74 8.64 -3.03
C MET A 94 -2.51 9.33 -1.90
N VAL A 95 -3.38 10.30 -2.23
CA VAL A 95 -4.27 10.92 -1.24
C VAL A 95 -5.18 9.88 -0.61
N ARG A 96 -5.84 9.03 -1.41
CA ARG A 96 -6.73 7.98 -0.91
C ARG A 96 -5.98 6.98 -0.02
N ALA A 97 -4.78 6.57 -0.40
CA ALA A 97 -3.94 5.68 0.38
C ALA A 97 -3.54 6.32 1.73
N ALA A 98 -3.11 7.59 1.72
CA ALA A 98 -2.74 8.33 2.93
C ALA A 98 -3.94 8.55 3.87
N THR A 99 -5.11 8.90 3.34
CA THR A 99 -6.33 9.02 4.13
C THR A 99 -6.75 7.69 4.74
N LYS A 100 -6.65 6.59 3.97
CA LYS A 100 -6.90 5.24 4.49
C LYS A 100 -5.94 4.88 5.62
N ALA A 101 -4.64 5.14 5.44
CA ALA A 101 -3.62 4.88 6.46
C ALA A 101 -3.86 5.71 7.74
N LYS A 102 -4.23 6.98 7.62
CA LYS A 102 -4.57 7.85 8.76
C LYS A 102 -5.81 7.35 9.50
N ASN A 103 -6.85 6.91 8.80
CA ASN A 103 -8.04 6.34 9.43
C ASN A 103 -7.73 5.03 10.15
N VAL A 104 -6.89 4.19 9.56
CA VAL A 104 -6.41 2.95 10.18
C VAL A 104 -5.58 3.27 11.43
N GLN A 105 -4.67 4.24 11.36
CA GLN A 105 -3.87 4.67 12.52
C GLN A 105 -4.73 5.26 13.63
N LYS A 106 -5.75 6.06 13.29
CA LYS A 106 -6.71 6.59 14.26
C LYS A 106 -7.46 5.46 14.98
N HIS A 107 -7.93 4.46 14.23
CA HIS A 107 -8.54 3.27 14.84
C HIS A 107 -7.56 2.47 15.70
N PHE A 108 -6.27 2.40 15.33
CA PHE A 108 -5.25 1.78 16.17
C PHE A 108 -4.98 2.57 17.46
N SER A 109 -4.91 3.90 17.40
CA SER A 109 -4.73 4.72 18.61
C SER A 109 -5.96 4.69 19.51
N GLU A 110 -7.17 4.67 18.95
CA GLU A 110 -8.42 4.43 19.68
C GLU A 110 -8.40 3.04 20.35
N LEU A 111 -7.82 2.01 19.71
CA LEU A 111 -7.62 0.70 20.32
C LEU A 111 -6.52 0.72 21.40
N GLU A 112 -5.41 1.43 21.19
CA GLU A 112 -4.28 1.55 22.13
C GLU A 112 -4.70 2.19 23.47
N GLU A 113 -5.49 3.26 23.41
CA GLU A 113 -6.06 3.96 24.57
C GLU A 113 -6.99 3.04 25.39
N ILE A 114 -7.57 2.02 24.76
CA ILE A 114 -8.44 1.02 25.39
C ILE A 114 -7.62 -0.20 25.88
N THR A 115 -6.51 -0.55 25.22
CA THR A 115 -5.69 -1.73 25.57
C THR A 115 -4.83 -1.61 26.84
N GLY A 116 -4.85 -0.49 27.57
CA GLY A 116 -4.09 -0.32 28.82
C GLY A 116 -4.58 -1.16 30.01
N ASP A 117 -5.80 -1.72 29.94
CA ASP A 117 -6.37 -2.56 30.99
C ASP A 117 -6.12 -4.06 30.71
N PRO A 118 -5.40 -4.78 31.60
CA PRO A 118 -5.16 -6.22 31.46
C PRO A 118 -6.43 -7.07 31.30
N MET A 119 -7.57 -6.66 31.88
CA MET A 119 -8.84 -7.37 31.68
C MET A 119 -9.38 -7.20 30.25
N ILE A 120 -9.16 -6.03 29.63
CA ILE A 120 -9.58 -5.76 28.25
C ILE A 120 -8.72 -6.56 27.28
N ILE A 121 -7.40 -6.63 27.50
CA ILE A 121 -6.51 -7.48 26.69
C ILE A 121 -6.96 -8.94 26.75
N GLU A 122 -7.26 -9.46 27.95
CA GLU A 122 -7.72 -10.85 28.07
C GLU A 122 -9.10 -11.08 27.43
N LYS A 123 -10.03 -10.12 27.53
CA LYS A 123 -11.32 -10.22 26.84
C LYS A 123 -11.14 -10.17 25.31
N VAL A 124 -10.24 -9.32 24.80
CA VAL A 124 -9.90 -9.25 23.37
C VAL A 124 -9.27 -10.56 22.89
N LYS A 125 -8.32 -11.14 23.65
CA LYS A 125 -7.78 -12.48 23.36
C LYS A 125 -8.88 -13.53 23.27
N GLN A 126 -9.84 -13.53 24.20
CA GLN A 126 -10.99 -14.45 24.15
C GLN A 126 -11.81 -14.31 22.85
N TYR A 127 -12.04 -13.09 22.36
CA TYR A 127 -12.70 -12.91 21.05
C TYR A 127 -11.82 -13.37 19.89
N ILE A 128 -10.52 -13.07 19.92
CA ILE A 128 -9.56 -13.50 18.89
C ILE A 128 -9.51 -15.04 18.79
N PHE A 129 -9.54 -15.77 19.91
CA PHE A 129 -9.56 -17.24 19.91
C PHE A 129 -10.88 -17.83 19.43
N LYS A 130 -11.98 -17.07 19.43
CA LYS A 130 -13.27 -17.50 18.86
C LYS A 130 -13.36 -17.30 17.34
N LEU A 131 -12.42 -16.56 16.73
CA LEU A 131 -12.38 -16.36 15.28
C LEU A 131 -11.85 -17.59 14.54
N GLU A 132 -12.13 -17.65 13.24
CA GLU A 132 -11.54 -18.66 12.34
C GLU A 132 -10.01 -18.66 12.44
N CYS A 133 -9.37 -19.83 12.34
CA CYS A 133 -7.92 -20.04 12.52
C CYS A 133 -7.05 -18.93 11.88
N LYS A 134 -7.37 -18.55 10.63
CA LYS A 134 -6.68 -17.49 9.89
C LYS A 134 -6.72 -16.16 10.65
N CYS A 135 -7.90 -15.74 11.09
CA CYS A 135 -8.07 -14.46 11.77
C CYS A 135 -7.54 -14.49 13.20
N SER A 136 -7.72 -15.61 13.90
CA SER A 136 -7.13 -15.81 15.23
C SER A 136 -5.60 -15.69 15.18
N THR A 137 -4.97 -16.41 14.25
CA THR A 137 -3.51 -16.44 14.06
C THR A 137 -2.98 -15.09 13.61
N LEU A 138 -3.63 -14.44 12.63
CA LEU A 138 -3.21 -13.13 12.15
C LEU A 138 -3.28 -12.08 13.26
N LEU A 139 -4.41 -11.97 13.96
CA LEU A 139 -4.60 -10.92 14.96
C LEU A 139 -3.73 -11.15 16.20
N TYR A 140 -3.58 -12.40 16.65
CA TYR A 140 -2.72 -12.72 17.79
C TYR A 140 -1.25 -12.39 17.51
N HIS A 141 -0.71 -12.88 16.38
CA HIS A 141 0.71 -12.71 16.04
C HIS A 141 1.03 -11.28 15.60
N TYR A 142 0.08 -10.58 14.98
CA TYR A 142 0.29 -9.22 14.48
C TYR A 142 0.01 -8.13 15.53
N HIS A 143 -0.94 -8.33 16.45
CA HIS A 143 -1.37 -7.30 17.41
C HIS A 143 -1.12 -7.62 18.88
N ILE A 144 -1.01 -8.90 19.28
CA ILE A 144 -0.91 -9.26 20.70
C ILE A 144 0.52 -9.66 21.09
N GLU A 145 1.23 -10.40 20.23
CA GLU A 145 2.49 -11.00 20.66
C GLU A 145 3.69 -10.04 20.64
N GLU A 146 3.59 -8.82 20.07
CA GLU A 146 4.61 -7.73 19.97
C GLU A 146 6.06 -8.13 19.59
N LYS A 147 6.36 -9.42 19.44
CA LYS A 147 7.70 -10.01 19.32
C LYS A 147 7.96 -10.71 17.98
N LEU A 148 6.99 -10.68 17.07
CA LEU A 148 7.23 -11.00 15.69
C LEU A 148 7.02 -9.71 14.90
N GLU A 149 8.16 -9.18 14.44
CA GLU A 149 8.24 -8.13 13.43
C GLU A 149 7.12 -8.30 12.41
N ARG A 150 6.62 -7.18 11.86
CA ARG A 150 5.63 -7.09 10.77
C ARG A 150 6.08 -7.79 9.46
N ASP A 151 6.98 -8.75 9.56
CA ASP A 151 7.45 -9.68 8.55
C ASP A 151 6.28 -10.56 8.07
N LYS A 152 5.72 -10.09 6.95
CA LYS A 152 4.65 -10.75 6.22
C LYS A 152 5.05 -12.15 5.77
N GLN A 153 6.35 -12.47 5.66
CA GLN A 153 6.82 -13.80 5.26
C GLN A 153 6.62 -14.82 6.39
N LYS A 154 7.06 -14.50 7.61
CA LYS A 154 6.84 -15.36 8.78
C LYS A 154 5.35 -15.58 9.04
N LEU A 155 4.52 -14.55 8.85
CA LEU A 155 3.07 -14.68 8.98
C LEU A 155 2.46 -15.62 7.93
N THR A 156 2.94 -15.58 6.68
CA THR A 156 2.49 -16.54 5.66
C THR A 156 2.90 -17.97 5.98
N GLU A 157 4.10 -18.18 6.54
CA GLU A 157 4.60 -19.49 6.97
C GLU A 157 3.78 -20.02 8.16
N LEU A 158 3.53 -19.19 9.17
CA LEU A 158 2.68 -19.52 10.32
C LEU A 158 1.25 -19.86 9.91
N LEU A 159 0.67 -19.11 8.98
CA LEU A 159 -0.68 -19.38 8.48
C LEU A 159 -0.77 -20.67 7.68
N LYS A 160 0.28 -21.01 6.94
CA LYS A 160 0.38 -22.29 6.24
C LYS A 160 0.48 -23.44 7.23
N ASP A 161 1.35 -23.31 8.23
CA ASP A 161 1.58 -24.33 9.26
C ASP A 161 0.34 -24.57 10.13
N LYS A 162 -0.26 -23.50 10.66
CA LYS A 162 -1.38 -23.59 11.62
C LYS A 162 -2.74 -23.76 10.97
N CYS A 163 -2.94 -23.16 9.80
CA CYS A 163 -4.27 -23.11 9.16
C CYS A 163 -4.34 -23.81 7.80
N GLY A 164 -3.25 -24.43 7.34
CA GLY A 164 -3.22 -25.31 6.17
C GLY A 164 -3.50 -24.65 4.83
N LYS A 165 -3.43 -23.31 4.75
CA LYS A 165 -3.74 -22.54 3.54
C LYS A 165 -2.53 -21.74 3.08
N ASP A 166 -2.28 -21.76 1.78
CA ASP A 166 -1.25 -20.93 1.16
C ASP A 166 -1.76 -19.49 1.04
N TYR A 167 -1.06 -18.57 1.70
CA TYR A 167 -1.31 -17.13 1.63
C TYR A 167 -0.12 -16.44 0.99
N THR A 168 -0.39 -15.33 0.29
CA THR A 168 0.67 -14.50 -0.29
C THR A 168 0.95 -13.30 0.60
N LYS A 169 2.20 -12.83 0.64
CA LYS A 169 2.58 -11.64 1.42
C LYS A 169 1.72 -10.41 1.11
N GLY A 170 1.31 -10.27 -0.16
CA GLY A 170 0.44 -9.18 -0.63
C GLY A 170 -1.00 -9.28 -0.13
N SER A 171 -1.47 -10.49 0.21
CA SER A 171 -2.83 -10.72 0.73
C SER A 171 -2.98 -10.45 2.23
N ILE A 172 -1.88 -10.44 2.99
CA ILE A 172 -1.88 -10.27 4.45
C ILE A 172 -2.61 -8.98 4.90
N PRO A 173 -2.38 -7.80 4.32
CA PRO A 173 -3.10 -6.58 4.72
C PRO A 173 -4.61 -6.66 4.47
N VAL A 174 -5.02 -7.30 3.37
CA VAL A 174 -6.45 -7.47 3.04
C VAL A 174 -7.11 -8.42 4.02
N HIS A 175 -6.45 -9.53 4.37
CA HIS A 175 -6.94 -10.48 5.35
C HIS A 175 -6.98 -9.90 6.76
N LEU A 176 -5.96 -9.15 7.17
CA LEU A 176 -5.96 -8.45 8.46
C LEU A 176 -7.13 -7.48 8.58
N SER A 177 -7.38 -6.66 7.55
CA SER A 177 -8.54 -5.77 7.52
C SER A 177 -9.85 -6.53 7.70
N GLY A 178 -10.06 -7.60 6.93
CA GLY A 178 -11.29 -8.40 7.06
C GLY A 178 -11.41 -9.13 8.39
N CYS A 179 -10.29 -9.49 9.03
CA CYS A 179 -10.29 -10.10 10.35
C CYS A 179 -10.60 -9.08 11.47
N LEU A 180 -10.13 -7.84 11.34
CA LEU A 180 -10.51 -6.74 12.23
C LEU A 180 -12.01 -6.43 12.11
N ASP A 181 -12.57 -6.41 10.91
CA ASP A 181 -14.02 -6.21 10.72
C ASP A 181 -14.84 -7.31 11.41
N LYS A 182 -14.37 -8.57 11.32
CA LYS A 182 -14.99 -9.69 12.04
C LYS A 182 -14.89 -9.55 13.55
N LEU A 183 -13.73 -9.15 14.06
CA LEU A 183 -13.52 -8.90 15.49
C LEU A 183 -14.46 -7.79 15.98
N ASN A 184 -14.53 -6.66 15.26
CA ASN A 184 -15.42 -5.55 15.57
C ASN A 184 -16.89 -5.98 15.56
N ALA A 185 -17.30 -6.80 14.59
CA ALA A 185 -18.66 -7.33 14.54
C ALA A 185 -18.99 -8.25 15.72
N MET A 186 -18.03 -9.01 16.24
CA MET A 186 -18.20 -9.84 17.43
C MET A 186 -18.30 -8.98 18.69
N ILE A 187 -17.40 -8.02 18.87
CA ILE A 187 -17.40 -7.10 20.01
C ILE A 187 -18.72 -6.29 20.06
N SER A 188 -19.17 -5.78 18.92
CA SER A 188 -20.39 -4.96 18.82
C SER A 188 -21.68 -5.72 19.21
N LYS A 189 -21.65 -7.05 19.12
CA LYS A 189 -22.78 -7.95 19.44
C LYS A 189 -22.71 -8.52 20.85
N ASP A 190 -21.62 -8.31 21.58
CA ASP A 190 -21.50 -8.81 22.93
C ASP A 190 -22.42 -7.99 23.87
N PRO A 191 -23.33 -8.64 24.62
CA PRO A 191 -24.26 -7.95 25.51
C PRO A 191 -23.56 -7.33 26.74
N ASP A 192 -22.41 -7.88 27.17
CA ASP A 192 -21.56 -7.31 28.22
C ASP A 192 -20.62 -6.26 27.61
N LYS A 193 -21.21 -5.31 26.88
CA LYS A 193 -20.53 -4.15 26.29
C LYS A 193 -19.74 -3.43 27.37
N LEU A 194 -18.45 -3.69 27.42
CA LEU A 194 -17.46 -2.85 28.11
C LEU A 194 -17.05 -1.65 27.23
N PHE A 195 -17.81 -1.40 26.15
CA PHE A 195 -17.69 -0.28 25.21
C PHE A 195 -19.03 0.43 25.05
#